data_AF-A0A3D0MA27-F1
#
_entry.id   AF-A0A3D0MA27-F1
#
_cell.length_a   1.000
_cell.length_b   1.000
_cell.length_c   1.000
_cell.angle_alpha   90.00
_cell.angle_beta   90.00
_cell.angle_gamma   90.00
#
_symmetry.space_group_name_H-M   'P 1'
#
loop_
_entity.id
_entity.type
_entity.pdbx_description
1 polymer ?
#
loop_
_entity_poly.entity_id
_entity_poly.type
_entity_poly.pdbx_seq_one_letter_code
_entity_poly.pdbx_strand_id
1 'polypeptide(L)'
;MADFLKNLIHNPDDKNDEVPTGAKKYYGLIIIVVILAACLVGIAIGKNVDEKTDQVLSSFQAPLYDHELPQDSILLDQECKKNTDGSVFACLILQTKLSQSDLETFYKDVDPQPAYEGQTASLKVIQVTDDSLTSVQKSDEYQKGAGDCWFIYMYSGK
;
A
#
# COMPACT_ATOMS: atom_id res chain seq x y z
N MET A 1 -0.94 46.66 -26.00
CA MET A 1 -1.03 45.22 -25.66
C MET A 1 -1.73 44.49 -26.81
N ALA A 2 -1.47 44.83 -28.07
CA ALA A 2 -0.17 44.79 -28.74
C ALA A 2 0.38 43.36 -28.76
N ASP A 3 0.29 42.76 -29.95
CA ASP A 3 1.38 42.08 -30.63
C ASP A 3 1.93 40.75 -30.08
N PHE A 4 1.48 40.29 -28.91
CA PHE A 4 1.93 38.99 -28.39
C PHE A 4 1.13 37.79 -28.94
N LEU A 5 -0.13 38.00 -29.33
CA LEU A 5 -1.03 36.91 -29.73
C LEU A 5 -1.05 36.61 -31.23
N LYS A 6 -0.42 37.45 -32.07
CA LYS A 6 -0.33 37.21 -33.52
C LYS A 6 0.89 36.41 -33.95
N ASN A 7 1.87 36.22 -33.07
CA ASN A 7 3.13 35.53 -33.39
C ASN A 7 3.20 34.04 -32.98
N LEU A 8 2.14 33.49 -32.37
CA LEU A 8 2.06 32.04 -32.11
C LEU A 8 1.22 31.27 -33.15
N ILE A 9 0.68 31.96 -34.15
CA ILE A 9 -0.08 31.36 -35.25
C ILE A 9 0.63 31.71 -36.57
N HIS A 10 1.92 31.38 -36.64
CA HIS A 10 2.58 31.18 -37.93
C HIS A 10 3.20 29.80 -37.91
N ASN A 11 2.48 28.88 -38.54
CA ASN A 11 2.97 27.57 -38.93
C ASN A 11 3.70 27.77 -40.27
N PRO A 12 4.97 27.37 -40.39
CA PRO A 12 5.49 26.97 -41.67
C PRO A 12 5.61 25.45 -41.72
N ASP A 13 4.96 24.94 -42.75
CA ASP A 13 5.08 23.62 -43.33
C ASP A 13 6.49 23.03 -43.35
N ASP A 14 6.49 21.70 -43.30
CA ASP A 14 7.35 20.79 -44.07
C ASP A 14 8.87 20.93 -43.92
N LYS A 15 9.49 19.97 -43.20
CA LYS A 15 10.52 19.08 -43.78
C LYS A 15 10.52 17.71 -43.09
N ASN A 16 10.38 16.67 -43.91
CA ASN A 16 10.90 15.34 -43.61
C ASN A 16 12.38 15.45 -43.20
N ASP A 17 12.68 15.27 -41.92
CA ASP A 17 14.02 14.91 -41.47
C ASP A 17 13.87 13.73 -40.52
N GLU A 18 14.43 12.61 -40.97
CA GLU A 18 14.52 11.34 -40.27
C GLU A 18 14.76 11.55 -38.77
N VAL A 19 13.90 10.98 -37.92
CA VAL A 19 14.15 10.95 -36.47
C VAL A 19 15.55 10.35 -36.28
N PRO A 20 16.55 11.13 -35.83
CA PRO A 20 17.89 10.60 -35.70
C PRO A 20 17.81 9.47 -34.68
N THR A 21 18.34 8.31 -35.07
CA THR A 21 18.34 7.04 -34.32
C THR A 21 19.09 7.14 -32.97
N GLY A 22 19.41 8.35 -32.51
CA GLY A 22 19.86 8.70 -31.16
C GLY A 22 18.74 9.12 -30.20
N ALA A 23 17.60 9.66 -30.67
CA ALA A 23 16.53 10.19 -29.80
C ALA A 23 15.92 9.12 -28.88
N LYS A 24 15.77 7.88 -29.36
CA LYS A 24 15.23 6.74 -28.60
C LYS A 24 16.12 6.36 -27.40
N LYS A 25 17.44 6.61 -27.48
CA LYS A 25 18.38 6.33 -26.38
C LYS A 25 18.23 7.36 -25.25
N TYR A 26 17.91 8.60 -25.58
CA TYR A 26 17.69 9.66 -24.59
C TYR A 26 16.34 9.54 -23.89
N TYR A 27 15.27 9.08 -24.56
CA TYR A 27 13.99 8.80 -23.89
C TYR A 27 14.12 7.69 -22.84
N GLY A 28 14.84 6.60 -23.15
CA GLY A 28 15.13 5.56 -22.16
C GLY A 28 15.93 6.09 -20.97
N LEU A 29 16.92 6.95 -21.22
CA LEU A 29 17.74 7.56 -20.18
C LEU A 29 16.97 8.60 -19.34
N ILE A 30 16.06 9.37 -19.95
CA ILE A 30 15.17 10.31 -19.26
C ILE A 30 14.16 9.55 -18.38
N ILE A 31 13.57 8.46 -18.85
CA ILE A 31 12.68 7.62 -18.03
C ILE A 31 13.43 7.04 -16.83
N ILE A 32 14.66 6.54 -17.03
CA ILE A 32 15.50 6.04 -15.93
C ILE A 32 15.84 7.15 -14.94
N VAL A 33 16.17 8.36 -15.40
CA VAL A 33 16.46 9.50 -14.53
C VAL A 33 15.21 9.97 -13.77
N VAL A 34 14.03 9.93 -14.39
CA VAL A 34 12.76 10.27 -13.73
C VAL A 34 12.37 9.20 -12.69
N ILE A 35 12.57 7.92 -12.99
CA ILE A 35 12.37 6.82 -12.02
C ILE A 35 13.38 6.95 -10.86
N LEU A 36 14.66 7.20 -11.15
CA LEU A 36 15.68 7.42 -10.12
C LEU A 36 15.39 8.67 -9.27
N ALA A 37 14.93 9.77 -9.88
CA ALA A 37 14.53 10.96 -9.15
C ALA A 37 13.28 10.72 -8.28
N ALA A 38 12.30 9.96 -8.77
CA ALA A 38 11.13 9.56 -7.99
C ALA A 38 11.51 8.63 -6.82
N CYS A 39 12.44 7.70 -7.02
CA CYS A 39 13.00 6.87 -5.94
C CYS A 39 13.74 7.73 -4.89
N LEU A 40 14.51 8.74 -5.31
CA LEU A 40 15.22 9.62 -4.39
C LEU A 40 14.27 10.54 -3.59
N VAL A 41 13.17 11.01 -4.18
CA VAL A 41 12.12 11.76 -3.46
C VAL A 41 11.35 10.85 -2.50
N GLY A 42 11.03 9.60 -2.89
CA GLY A 42 10.44 8.60 -2.00
C GLY A 42 11.31 8.27 -0.79
N ILE A 43 12.65 8.16 -0.98
CA ILE A 43 13.61 7.94 0.10
C ILE A 43 13.79 9.19 0.97
N ALA A 44 13.73 10.40 0.40
CA ALA A 44 13.89 11.65 1.15
C ALA A 44 12.68 12.01 2.03
N ILE A 45 11.47 11.57 1.68
CA ILE A 45 10.26 11.73 2.51
C ILE A 45 10.26 10.73 3.68
N GLY A 46 10.98 9.61 3.58
CA GLY A 46 11.02 8.54 4.59
C GLY A 46 12.01 8.74 5.75
N LYS A 47 12.78 9.84 5.83
CA LYS A 47 13.85 9.98 6.86
C LYS A 47 13.50 10.83 8.08
N ASN A 48 12.26 11.30 8.18
CA ASN A 48 11.72 11.94 9.39
C ASN A 48 10.48 11.18 9.90
N VAL A 49 10.46 9.87 9.74
CA VAL A 49 9.51 9.05 10.51
C VAL A 49 10.09 9.00 11.91
N ASP A 50 9.37 9.64 12.84
CA ASP A 50 9.73 9.76 14.24
C ASP A 50 10.01 8.35 14.80
N GLU A 51 11.22 8.06 15.29
CA GLU A 51 11.61 6.72 15.78
C GLU A 51 10.60 6.17 16.81
N LYS A 52 9.97 7.08 17.55
CA LYS A 52 8.87 6.76 18.48
C LYS A 52 7.62 6.25 17.78
N THR A 53 7.29 6.79 16.62
CA THR A 53 6.16 6.32 15.82
C THR A 53 6.43 4.92 15.30
N ASP A 54 7.63 4.65 14.77
CA ASP A 54 7.97 3.31 14.29
C ASP A 54 7.96 2.27 15.41
N GLN A 55 8.46 2.63 16.60
CA GLN A 55 8.39 1.76 17.77
C GLN A 55 6.95 1.48 18.20
N VAL A 56 6.08 2.48 18.16
CA VAL A 56 4.65 2.32 18.49
C VAL A 56 3.96 1.42 17.45
N LEU A 57 4.19 1.65 16.15
CA LEU A 57 3.62 0.82 15.09
C LEU A 57 4.09 -0.63 15.19
N SER A 58 5.39 -0.84 15.41
CA SER A 58 5.96 -2.18 15.60
C SER A 58 5.38 -2.89 16.83
N SER A 59 5.19 -2.18 17.94
CA SER A 59 4.62 -2.76 19.15
C SER A 59 3.13 -3.06 18.98
N PHE A 60 2.41 -2.21 18.26
CA PHE A 60 0.99 -2.37 18.00
C PHE A 60 0.71 -3.53 17.05
N GLN A 61 1.49 -3.71 15.98
CA GLN A 61 1.27 -4.77 15.00
C GLN A 61 1.71 -6.16 15.48
N ALA A 62 2.72 -6.23 16.36
CA ALA A 62 3.36 -7.48 16.76
C ALA A 62 2.39 -8.57 17.24
N PRO A 63 1.38 -8.29 18.10
CA PRO A 63 0.42 -9.31 18.53
C PRO A 63 -0.33 -10.00 17.38
N LEU A 64 -0.56 -9.28 16.28
CA LEU A 64 -1.24 -9.84 15.11
C LEU A 64 -0.26 -10.51 14.15
N TYR A 65 0.93 -9.94 13.94
CA TYR A 65 1.90 -10.41 12.94
C TYR A 65 2.75 -11.58 13.43
N ASP A 66 3.00 -11.64 14.74
CA ASP A 66 3.73 -12.73 15.36
C ASP A 66 2.80 -13.91 15.70
N HIS A 67 1.48 -13.72 15.59
CA HIS A 67 0.52 -14.81 15.70
C HIS A 67 0.67 -15.75 14.51
N GLU A 68 0.66 -17.05 14.77
CA GLU A 68 0.74 -18.06 13.71
C GLU A 68 -0.40 -17.86 12.70
N LEU A 69 -0.12 -18.16 11.43
CA LEU A 69 -1.16 -18.17 10.40
C LEU A 69 -1.97 -19.47 10.50
N PRO A 70 -3.28 -19.45 10.25
CA PRO A 70 -4.08 -20.67 10.21
C PRO A 70 -3.53 -21.67 9.19
N GLN A 71 -3.67 -22.96 9.46
CA GLN A 71 -3.22 -24.01 8.55
C GLN A 71 -3.84 -23.83 7.16
N ASP A 72 -3.05 -24.04 6.11
CA ASP A 72 -3.44 -23.92 4.71
C ASP A 72 -3.94 -22.51 4.30
N SER A 73 -3.60 -21.48 5.08
CA SER A 73 -3.81 -20.07 4.69
C SER A 73 -2.61 -19.51 3.93
N ILE A 74 -2.87 -18.54 3.06
CA ILE A 74 -1.86 -17.81 2.30
C ILE A 74 -1.94 -16.35 2.74
N LEU A 75 -0.81 -15.82 3.22
CA LEU A 75 -0.66 -14.39 3.45
C LEU A 75 -0.48 -13.68 2.10
N LEU A 76 -1.39 -12.78 1.78
CA LEU A 76 -1.37 -11.99 0.55
C LEU A 76 -0.77 -10.61 0.75
N ASP A 77 -0.99 -10.01 1.92
CA ASP A 77 -0.42 -8.71 2.28
C ASP A 77 -0.49 -8.48 3.79
N GLN A 78 0.35 -7.59 4.28
CA GLN A 78 0.28 -7.08 5.64
C GLN A 78 0.69 -5.59 5.67
N GLU A 79 -0.10 -4.79 6.37
CA GLU A 79 0.15 -3.36 6.46
C GLU A 79 -0.19 -2.80 7.84
N CYS A 80 0.72 -2.00 8.40
CA CYS A 80 0.47 -1.21 9.59
C CYS A 80 0.81 0.26 9.33
N LYS A 81 -0.13 1.15 9.66
CA LYS A 81 0.01 2.58 9.43
C LYS A 81 -0.69 3.40 10.50
N LYS A 82 -0.13 4.59 10.71
CA LYS A 82 -0.77 5.67 11.45
C LYS A 82 -1.56 6.56 10.48
N ASN A 83 -2.81 6.82 10.82
CA ASN A 83 -3.68 7.73 10.09
C ASN A 83 -3.46 9.19 10.53
N THR A 84 -3.93 10.12 9.70
CA THR A 84 -3.81 11.56 9.95
C THR A 84 -4.60 12.04 11.17
N ASP A 85 -5.63 11.31 11.58
CA ASP A 85 -6.42 11.54 12.80
C ASP A 85 -5.74 11.00 14.08
N GLY A 86 -4.57 10.37 13.94
CA GLY A 86 -3.82 9.76 15.04
C GLY A 86 -4.29 8.36 15.44
N SER A 87 -5.26 7.78 14.72
CA SER A 87 -5.57 6.35 14.83
C SER A 87 -4.46 5.52 14.20
N VAL A 88 -4.35 4.27 14.64
CA VAL A 88 -3.39 3.31 14.10
C VAL A 88 -4.16 2.07 13.66
N PHE A 89 -3.84 1.55 12.49
CA PHE A 89 -4.35 0.26 12.04
C PHE A 89 -3.20 -0.68 11.72
N ALA A 90 -3.41 -1.97 11.96
CA ALA A 90 -2.57 -3.07 11.49
C ALA A 90 -3.49 -4.09 10.84
N CYS A 91 -3.13 -4.60 9.67
CA CYS A 91 -3.97 -5.46 8.86
C CYS A 91 -3.16 -6.63 8.31
N LEU A 92 -3.80 -7.80 8.23
CA LEU A 92 -3.38 -8.98 7.49
C LEU A 92 -4.45 -9.28 6.44
N ILE A 93 -4.03 -9.53 5.21
CA ILE A 93 -4.89 -10.06 4.15
C ILE A 93 -4.56 -11.54 3.98
N LEU A 94 -5.50 -12.40 4.34
CA LEU A 94 -5.34 -13.85 4.23
C LEU A 94 -6.28 -14.44 3.21
N GLN A 95 -5.77 -15.36 2.39
CA GLN A 95 -6.58 -16.27 1.62
C GLN A 95 -6.69 -17.60 2.35
N THR A 96 -7.92 -18.06 2.61
CA THR A 96 -8.14 -19.33 3.30
C THR A 96 -9.53 -19.90 3.03
N LYS A 97 -9.68 -21.20 3.27
CA LYS A 97 -10.98 -21.90 3.24
C LYS A 97 -11.73 -21.81 4.56
N LEU A 98 -11.13 -21.21 5.59
CA LEU A 98 -11.78 -21.00 6.88
C LEU A 98 -12.91 -19.99 6.77
N SER A 99 -13.94 -20.19 7.58
CA SER A 99 -15.04 -19.23 7.70
C SER A 99 -14.64 -18.04 8.58
N GLN A 100 -15.41 -16.96 8.52
CA GLN A 100 -15.23 -15.81 9.42
C GLN A 100 -15.19 -16.23 10.89
N SER A 101 -16.12 -17.09 11.31
CA SER A 101 -16.24 -17.51 12.72
C SER A 101 -15.03 -18.34 13.16
N ASP A 102 -14.45 -19.14 12.27
CA ASP A 102 -13.24 -19.91 12.56
C ASP A 102 -12.03 -18.97 12.72
N LEU A 103 -11.92 -17.96 11.85
CA LEU A 103 -10.87 -16.95 11.93
C LEU A 103 -11.00 -16.08 13.19
N GLU A 104 -12.21 -15.64 13.54
CA GLU A 104 -12.46 -14.91 14.78
C GLU A 104 -12.11 -15.75 16.00
N THR A 105 -12.41 -17.05 15.98
CA THR A 105 -12.04 -17.97 17.06
C THR A 105 -10.53 -18.18 17.12
N PHE A 106 -9.86 -18.25 15.97
CA PHE A 106 -8.41 -18.44 15.88
C PHE A 106 -7.65 -17.22 16.38
N TYR A 107 -8.10 -16.01 16.06
CA TYR A 107 -7.47 -14.75 16.48
C TYR A 107 -8.01 -14.21 17.81
N LYS A 108 -8.87 -14.94 18.52
CA LYS A 108 -9.47 -14.47 19.79
C LYS A 108 -8.42 -14.22 20.89
N ASP A 109 -7.30 -14.95 20.82
CA ASP A 109 -6.22 -14.89 21.81
C ASP A 109 -5.24 -13.75 21.51
N VAL A 110 -5.37 -13.09 20.34
CA VAL A 110 -4.70 -11.82 20.06
C VAL A 110 -5.40 -10.73 20.86
N ASP A 111 -4.74 -10.26 21.91
CA ASP A 111 -5.22 -9.17 22.76
C ASP A 111 -4.67 -7.82 22.25
N PRO A 112 -5.49 -7.02 21.54
CA PRO A 112 -5.02 -5.77 20.97
C PRO A 112 -4.88 -4.72 22.08
N GLN A 113 -3.65 -4.25 22.28
CA GLN A 113 -3.37 -3.13 23.17
C GLN A 113 -3.46 -1.81 22.39
N PRO A 114 -3.99 -0.72 22.99
CA PRO A 114 -4.04 0.58 22.33
C PRO A 114 -2.64 1.10 22.03
N ALA A 115 -2.47 1.66 20.83
CA ALA A 115 -1.20 2.22 20.37
C ALA A 115 -0.78 3.46 21.19
N TYR A 116 -1.74 4.19 21.75
CA TYR A 116 -1.51 5.36 22.59
C TYR A 116 -2.44 5.37 23.81
N GLU A 117 -2.00 6.00 24.90
CA GLU A 117 -2.83 6.17 26.10
C GLU A 117 -4.14 6.92 25.80
N GLY A 118 -5.23 6.44 26.39
CA GLY A 118 -6.57 7.00 26.20
C GLY A 118 -7.24 6.62 24.87
N GLN A 119 -6.65 5.71 24.09
CA GLN A 119 -7.32 5.06 22.96
C GLN A 119 -7.94 3.71 23.38
N THR A 120 -8.84 3.22 22.54
CA THR A 120 -9.36 1.86 22.58
C THR A 120 -8.83 1.09 21.40
N ALA A 121 -8.54 -0.19 21.60
CA ALA A 121 -8.11 -1.09 20.56
C ALA A 121 -9.16 -2.18 20.32
N SER A 122 -9.28 -2.62 19.07
CA SER A 122 -10.18 -3.70 18.68
C SER A 122 -9.57 -4.52 17.57
N LEU A 123 -9.89 -5.81 17.54
CA LEU A 123 -9.57 -6.74 16.47
C LEU A 123 -10.85 -7.17 15.77
N LYS A 124 -10.82 -7.22 14.44
CA LYS A 124 -11.95 -7.65 13.61
C LYS A 124 -11.48 -8.48 12.43
N VAL A 125 -12.35 -9.41 12.02
CA VAL A 125 -12.22 -10.20 10.81
C VAL A 125 -13.35 -9.83 9.88
N ILE A 126 -13.03 -9.42 8.64
CA ILE A 126 -14.03 -9.02 7.64
C ILE A 126 -13.66 -9.65 6.30
N GLN A 127 -14.66 -10.13 5.55
CA GLN A 127 -14.42 -10.64 4.21
C GLN A 127 -14.01 -9.50 3.26
N VAL A 128 -13.01 -9.75 2.42
CA VAL A 128 -12.62 -8.81 1.36
C VAL A 128 -13.77 -8.70 0.36
N THR A 129 -14.30 -7.49 0.17
CA THR A 129 -15.35 -7.22 -0.82
C THR A 129 -14.76 -7.14 -2.24
N ASP A 130 -15.61 -7.31 -3.26
CA ASP A 130 -15.20 -7.32 -4.68
C ASP A 130 -14.36 -6.10 -5.10
N ASP A 131 -14.65 -4.92 -4.55
CA ASP A 131 -13.90 -3.70 -4.84
C ASP A 131 -12.45 -3.77 -4.33
N SER A 132 -12.24 -4.40 -3.17
CA SER A 132 -10.91 -4.56 -2.54
C SER A 132 -10.14 -5.76 -3.12
N LEU A 133 -10.86 -6.76 -3.62
CA LEU A 133 -10.32 -7.96 -4.25
C LEU A 133 -9.46 -7.63 -5.49
N THR A 134 -9.75 -6.54 -6.20
CA THR A 134 -8.95 -6.17 -7.39
C THR A 134 -7.50 -5.77 -7.07
N SER A 135 -7.23 -5.28 -5.87
CA SER A 135 -5.87 -5.02 -5.39
C SER A 135 -5.20 -6.30 -4.90
N VAL A 136 -5.97 -7.16 -4.23
CA VAL A 136 -5.50 -8.41 -3.64
C VAL A 136 -5.20 -9.48 -4.70
N GLN A 137 -6.01 -9.58 -5.76
CA GLN A 137 -5.79 -10.50 -6.90
C GLN A 137 -4.56 -10.17 -7.75
N LYS A 138 -3.96 -8.99 -7.53
CA LYS A 138 -2.70 -8.58 -8.18
C LYS A 138 -1.47 -8.94 -7.34
N SER A 139 -1.63 -9.41 -6.11
CA SER A 139 -0.51 -9.94 -5.35
C SER A 139 -0.01 -11.22 -6.03
N ASP A 140 1.31 -11.37 -6.08
CA ASP A 140 1.96 -12.54 -6.69
C ASP A 140 1.68 -13.82 -5.89
N GLU A 141 1.28 -13.69 -4.62
CA GLU A 141 0.88 -14.79 -3.74
C GLU A 141 -0.55 -15.28 -3.96
N TYR A 142 -1.42 -14.53 -4.65
CA TYR A 142 -2.82 -14.91 -4.83
C TYR A 142 -2.99 -16.22 -5.61
N GLN A 143 -3.73 -17.17 -5.04
CA GLN A 143 -3.98 -18.46 -5.67
C GLN A 143 -5.46 -18.68 -5.95
N LYS A 144 -5.81 -18.84 -7.24
CA LYS A 144 -7.17 -19.18 -7.63
C LYS A 144 -7.60 -20.51 -7.02
N GLY A 145 -8.72 -20.52 -6.30
CA GLY A 145 -9.29 -21.72 -5.66
C GLY A 145 -8.71 -22.07 -4.29
N ALA A 146 -7.77 -21.27 -3.76
CA ALA A 146 -7.22 -21.47 -2.42
C ALA A 146 -8.17 -21.02 -1.29
N GLY A 147 -9.24 -20.31 -1.61
CA GLY A 147 -10.30 -19.91 -0.68
C GLY A 147 -10.71 -18.45 -0.83
N ASP A 148 -11.47 -17.98 0.15
CA ASP A 148 -11.93 -16.60 0.26
C ASP A 148 -10.82 -15.72 0.86
N CYS A 149 -10.87 -14.42 0.55
CA CYS A 149 -9.94 -13.44 1.08
C CYS A 149 -10.56 -12.73 2.29
N TRP A 150 -9.77 -12.57 3.34
CA TRP A 150 -10.19 -12.00 4.63
C TRP A 150 -9.22 -10.91 5.07
N PHE A 151 -9.77 -9.81 5.58
CA PHE A 151 -9.06 -8.77 6.32
C PHE A 151 -9.15 -9.08 7.81
N ILE A 152 -8.00 -9.36 8.43
CA ILE A 152 -7.86 -9.44 9.89
C ILE A 152 -7.15 -8.17 10.30
N TYR A 153 -7.83 -7.29 11.03
CA TYR A 153 -7.25 -6.00 11.36
C TYR A 153 -7.44 -5.62 12.82
N MET A 154 -6.39 -5.02 13.37
CA MET A 154 -6.42 -4.28 14.62
C MET A 154 -6.55 -2.79 14.33
N TYR A 155 -7.37 -2.12 15.12
CA TYR A 155 -7.56 -0.68 15.05
C TYR A 155 -7.47 -0.07 16.45
N SER A 156 -6.66 0.97 16.59
CA SER A 156 -6.51 1.78 17.80
C SER A 156 -6.95 3.22 17.52
N GLY A 157 -7.96 3.69 18.25
CA GLY A 157 -8.56 5.01 18.05
C GLY A 157 -9.39 5.47 19.24
N LYS A 158 -9.90 6.70 19.18
CA LYS A 158 -10.78 7.30 20.20
C LYS A 158 -12.25 7.15 19.83
#